data_AF-A0A957C1I4-F1
#
_entry.id   AF-A0A957C1I4-F1
#
_cell.length_a   1.000
_cell.length_b   1.000
_cell.length_c   1.000
_cell.angle_alpha   90.00
_cell.angle_beta   90.00
_cell.angle_gamma   90.00
#
_symmetry.space_group_name_H-M   'P 1'
#
loop_
_entity.id
_entity.type
_entity.pdbx_description
1 polymer ?
#
loop_
_entity_poly.entity_id
_entity_poly.type
_entity_poly.pdbx_seq_one_letter_code
_entity_poly.pdbx_strand_id
1 'polypeptide(L)'
;GAVERLVPLSIQQPELALPFEPGVIWRFTGGPHGGWGSGSAWASLDFAPDQDRPPSGAFCFIADSWITAVAPGVIARSGGGAIVLDLDGDGDESTGWTINYLHLDIDESITAGTTVLTGQRLGRPSCAGGVSTATHVHIGRRFNGEWLPADCQSCLPGLTIPAFVIGGWQTFGLIGQEYQGYLEQGGIRVTAEQGRNTTINQISW
;
A
#
# COMPACT_ATOMS: atom_id res chain seq x y z
N GLY A 1 13.35 27.11 21.05
CA GLY A 1 12.54 25.95 21.46
C GLY A 1 12.96 24.78 20.61
N ALA A 2 13.03 23.58 21.17
CA ALA A 2 13.24 22.40 20.33
C ALA A 2 12.02 22.25 19.40
N VAL A 3 12.26 22.08 18.11
CA VAL A 3 11.21 21.72 17.15
C VAL A 3 10.74 20.32 17.51
N GLU A 4 9.45 20.17 17.81
CA GLU A 4 8.86 18.87 18.07
C GLU A 4 8.96 18.00 16.82
N ARG A 5 9.29 16.71 16.98
CA ARG A 5 9.44 15.79 15.85
C ARG A 5 8.08 15.45 15.28
N LEU A 6 7.92 15.59 13.96
CA LEU A 6 6.71 15.16 13.23
C LEU A 6 6.44 13.65 13.39
N VAL A 7 7.49 12.84 13.50
CA VAL A 7 7.40 11.39 13.74
C VAL A 7 8.00 11.05 15.11
N PRO A 8 7.19 10.60 16.10
CA PRO A 8 7.68 10.15 17.40
C PRO A 8 8.55 8.90 17.29
N LEU A 9 9.56 8.76 18.16
CA LEU A 9 10.44 7.59 18.20
C LEU A 9 9.74 6.29 18.64
N SER A 10 8.60 6.41 19.31
CA SER A 10 7.82 5.29 19.86
C SER A 10 6.59 4.97 19.02
N ILE A 11 6.54 5.43 17.78
CA ILE A 11 5.37 5.25 16.92
C ILE A 11 5.15 3.75 16.63
N GLN A 12 3.90 3.33 16.74
CA GLN A 12 3.46 1.97 16.40
C GLN A 12 2.49 2.05 15.23
N GLN A 13 2.69 1.17 14.25
CA GLN A 13 1.74 1.01 13.17
C GLN A 13 0.45 0.37 13.72
N PRO A 14 -0.73 0.89 13.34
CA PRO A 14 -2.00 0.18 13.54
C PRO A 14 -1.99 -1.18 12.84
N GLU A 15 -2.87 -2.07 13.28
CA GLU A 15 -3.13 -3.31 12.55
C GLU A 15 -3.75 -2.99 11.19
N LEU A 16 -3.18 -3.56 10.13
CA LEU A 16 -3.65 -3.40 8.76
C LEU A 16 -3.93 -4.78 8.19
N ALA A 17 -5.11 -4.97 7.61
CA ALA A 17 -5.46 -6.16 6.84
C ALA A 17 -4.83 -6.14 5.44
N LEU A 18 -4.96 -7.23 4.67
CA LEU A 18 -4.60 -7.19 3.24
C LEU A 18 -5.55 -6.26 2.47
N PRO A 19 -5.07 -5.58 1.42
CA PRO A 19 -5.84 -4.53 0.73
C PRO A 19 -6.81 -5.10 -0.32
N PHE A 20 -7.21 -6.35 -0.20
CA PHE A 20 -8.06 -7.05 -1.18
C PHE A 20 -8.94 -8.10 -0.51
N GLU A 21 -9.97 -8.58 -1.19
CA GLU A 21 -10.95 -9.50 -0.61
C GLU A 21 -10.35 -10.86 -0.18
N PRO A 22 -10.90 -11.51 0.86
CA PRO A 22 -10.57 -12.89 1.20
C PRO A 22 -10.91 -13.88 0.09
N GLY A 23 -10.16 -14.99 0.02
CA GLY A 23 -10.45 -16.10 -0.90
C GLY A 23 -9.99 -15.90 -2.34
N VAL A 24 -9.26 -14.82 -2.64
CA VAL A 24 -8.62 -14.60 -3.95
C VAL A 24 -7.11 -14.53 -3.82
N ILE A 25 -6.41 -15.05 -4.83
CA ILE A 25 -4.95 -14.97 -4.93
C ILE A 25 -4.58 -13.64 -5.57
N TRP A 26 -3.59 -13.00 -4.97
CA TRP A 26 -2.94 -11.80 -5.48
C TRP A 26 -1.45 -12.06 -5.68
N ARG A 27 -0.79 -11.11 -6.32
CA ARG A 27 0.63 -11.13 -6.64
C ARG A 27 1.30 -9.96 -5.95
N PHE A 28 2.31 -10.21 -5.13
CA PHE A 28 3.21 -9.20 -4.61
C PHE A 28 4.20 -8.79 -5.71
N THR A 29 3.88 -7.74 -6.45
CA THR A 29 4.58 -7.39 -7.69
C THR A 29 5.72 -6.41 -7.50
N GLY A 30 5.76 -5.71 -6.36
CA GLY A 30 6.79 -4.72 -6.05
C GLY A 30 7.04 -4.62 -4.55
N GLY A 31 8.30 -4.86 -4.15
CA GLY A 31 8.79 -4.61 -2.80
C GLY A 31 8.95 -3.12 -2.50
N PRO A 32 9.61 -2.74 -1.40
CA PRO A 32 9.75 -1.34 -0.99
C PRO A 32 10.23 -0.41 -2.13
N HIS A 33 9.43 0.62 -2.41
CA HIS A 33 9.72 1.65 -3.41
C HIS A 33 8.99 2.96 -3.07
N GLY A 34 9.24 4.02 -3.84
CA GLY A 34 8.78 5.38 -3.53
C GLY A 34 7.27 5.50 -3.26
N GLY A 35 6.90 6.16 -2.16
CA GLY A 35 5.50 6.41 -1.75
C GLY A 35 4.60 7.09 -2.80
N TRP A 36 5.09 8.11 -3.50
CA TRP A 36 4.40 8.73 -4.66
C TRP A 36 5.34 8.93 -5.86
N GLY A 37 6.65 8.90 -5.63
CA GLY A 37 7.67 9.06 -6.66
C GLY A 37 9.09 9.03 -6.09
N SER A 38 10.08 9.38 -6.91
CA SER A 38 11.52 9.23 -6.61
C SER A 38 12.06 10.06 -5.44
N GLY A 39 11.27 10.98 -4.87
CA GLY A 39 11.66 11.83 -3.74
C GLY A 39 11.05 11.44 -2.39
N SER A 40 10.08 10.51 -2.36
CA SER A 40 9.52 9.97 -1.12
C SER A 40 10.40 8.85 -0.56
N ALA A 41 10.26 8.56 0.74
CA ALA A 41 10.79 7.32 1.31
C ALA A 41 10.27 6.11 0.52
N TRP A 42 10.98 4.98 0.58
CA TRP A 42 10.52 3.70 0.04
C TRP A 42 9.39 3.13 0.90
N ALA A 43 8.22 3.79 0.83
CA ALA A 43 7.10 3.66 1.74
C ALA A 43 5.96 2.78 1.21
N SER A 44 6.07 2.35 -0.05
CA SER A 44 5.00 1.65 -0.76
C SER A 44 5.37 0.24 -1.19
N LEU A 45 4.31 -0.52 -1.48
CA LEU A 45 4.30 -1.89 -1.96
C LEU A 45 3.27 -2.02 -3.09
N ASP A 46 3.51 -2.94 -4.02
CA ASP A 46 2.59 -3.20 -5.13
C ASP A 46 1.98 -4.58 -5.04
N PHE A 47 0.66 -4.64 -5.23
CA PHE A 47 -0.08 -5.88 -5.38
C PHE A 47 -0.92 -5.86 -6.66
N ALA A 48 -0.85 -6.94 -7.43
CA ALA A 48 -1.68 -7.11 -8.63
C ALA A 48 -2.63 -8.31 -8.46
N PRO A 49 -3.85 -8.25 -9.01
CA PRO A 49 -4.75 -9.39 -8.99
C PRO A 49 -4.16 -10.54 -9.83
N ASP A 50 -4.39 -11.78 -9.43
CA ASP A 50 -4.01 -12.97 -10.21
C ASP A 50 -4.97 -13.25 -11.39
N GLN A 51 -5.35 -12.19 -12.10
CA GLN A 51 -6.29 -12.21 -13.23
C GLN A 51 -5.56 -12.11 -14.56
N ASP A 52 -5.81 -13.02 -15.50
CA ASP A 52 -5.25 -12.96 -16.85
C ASP A 52 -5.54 -11.62 -17.57
N ARG A 53 -4.62 -11.23 -18.44
CA ARG A 53 -4.79 -10.01 -19.26
C ARG A 53 -6.00 -10.15 -20.17
N PRO A 54 -6.68 -9.03 -20.49
CA PRO A 54 -7.75 -9.04 -21.48
C PRO A 54 -7.23 -9.57 -22.83
N PRO A 55 -8.12 -10.08 -23.72
CA PRO A 55 -7.72 -10.58 -25.04
C PRO A 55 -6.95 -9.59 -25.92
N SER A 56 -7.07 -8.29 -25.64
CA SER A 56 -6.28 -7.22 -26.28
C SER A 56 -4.79 -7.29 -25.94
N GLY A 57 -4.38 -8.06 -24.94
CA GLY A 57 -3.01 -8.13 -24.43
C GLY A 57 -2.58 -6.92 -23.62
N ALA A 58 -3.50 -5.99 -23.31
CA ALA A 58 -3.19 -4.78 -22.56
C ALA A 58 -2.66 -5.11 -21.16
N PHE A 59 -1.57 -4.47 -20.76
CA PHE A 59 -1.05 -4.55 -19.39
C PHE A 59 -1.88 -3.69 -18.43
N CYS A 60 -2.53 -2.67 -18.96
CA CYS A 60 -3.39 -1.76 -18.22
C CYS A 60 -4.87 -2.01 -18.55
N PHE A 61 -5.65 -2.28 -17.52
CA PHE A 61 -7.09 -2.50 -17.58
C PHE A 61 -7.70 -2.35 -16.17
N ILE A 62 -9.01 -2.17 -16.08
CA ILE A 62 -9.72 -2.23 -14.80
C ILE A 62 -9.92 -3.71 -14.46
N ALA A 63 -9.33 -4.16 -13.36
CA ALA A 63 -9.45 -5.55 -12.93
C ALA A 63 -10.83 -5.88 -12.35
N ASP A 64 -11.14 -7.17 -12.30
CA ASP A 64 -12.40 -7.64 -11.76
C ASP A 64 -12.44 -7.71 -10.24
N SER A 65 -11.28 -7.93 -9.63
CA SER A 65 -11.07 -7.98 -8.19
C SER A 65 -11.21 -6.61 -7.53
N TRP A 66 -11.59 -6.62 -6.25
CA TRP A 66 -11.76 -5.40 -5.47
C TRP A 66 -10.56 -5.13 -4.55
N ILE A 67 -10.23 -3.83 -4.44
CA ILE A 67 -9.41 -3.29 -3.36
C ILE A 67 -10.31 -2.94 -2.19
N THR A 68 -9.84 -3.24 -0.99
CA THR A 68 -10.58 -3.02 0.26
C THR A 68 -9.80 -2.17 1.25
N ALA A 69 -10.54 -1.47 2.12
CA ALA A 69 -9.97 -0.74 3.23
C ALA A 69 -9.21 -1.69 4.16
N VAL A 70 -7.95 -1.36 4.48
CA VAL A 70 -7.08 -2.20 5.33
C VAL A 70 -7.38 -2.03 6.82
N ALA A 71 -8.09 -0.96 7.18
CA ALA A 71 -8.45 -0.58 8.54
C ALA A 71 -9.75 0.25 8.50
N PRO A 72 -10.48 0.41 9.62
CA PRO A 72 -11.57 1.38 9.69
C PRO A 72 -11.02 2.80 9.68
N GLY A 73 -11.77 3.76 9.13
CA GLY A 73 -11.34 5.15 9.08
C GLY A 73 -12.25 6.06 8.26
N VAL A 74 -11.76 7.27 7.98
CA VAL A 74 -12.43 8.28 7.16
C VAL A 74 -11.60 8.52 5.90
N ILE A 75 -12.27 8.62 4.74
CA ILE A 75 -11.59 8.97 3.49
C ILE A 75 -11.24 10.46 3.55
N ALA A 76 -9.98 10.81 3.77
CA ALA A 76 -9.51 12.20 3.78
C ALA A 76 -9.46 12.78 2.36
N ARG A 77 -9.12 11.96 1.36
CA ARG A 77 -9.06 12.35 -0.04
C ARG A 77 -9.44 11.20 -0.96
N SER A 78 -10.18 11.52 -2.02
CA SER A 78 -10.54 10.58 -3.08
C SER A 78 -10.61 11.29 -4.42
N GLY A 79 -9.98 10.72 -5.44
CA GLY A 79 -10.05 11.22 -6.81
C GLY A 79 -8.76 11.01 -7.59
N GLY A 80 -8.86 11.11 -8.92
CA GLY A 80 -7.71 11.00 -9.81
C GLY A 80 -6.96 9.66 -9.70
N GLY A 81 -7.66 8.59 -9.32
CA GLY A 81 -7.09 7.25 -9.11
C GLY A 81 -6.37 7.03 -7.78
N ALA A 82 -6.46 8.00 -6.85
CA ALA A 82 -5.88 7.90 -5.52
C ALA A 82 -6.94 8.03 -4.41
N ILE A 83 -6.75 7.26 -3.34
CA ILE A 83 -7.52 7.35 -2.09
C ILE A 83 -6.54 7.53 -0.94
N VAL A 84 -6.90 8.39 0.00
CA VAL A 84 -6.24 8.51 1.30
C VAL A 84 -7.23 8.19 2.39
N LEU A 85 -6.93 7.13 3.13
CA LEU A 85 -7.68 6.70 4.30
C LEU A 85 -6.97 7.24 5.55
N ASP A 86 -7.66 8.10 6.28
CA ASP A 86 -7.28 8.59 7.60
C ASP A 86 -7.79 7.62 8.68
N LEU A 87 -6.90 7.25 9.61
CA LEU A 87 -7.16 6.28 10.66
C LEU A 87 -7.46 6.91 12.03
N ASP A 88 -7.25 8.21 12.23
CA ASP A 88 -7.62 8.88 13.48
C ASP A 88 -8.99 9.60 13.40
N GLY A 89 -9.50 9.78 12.18
CA GLY A 89 -10.89 10.12 11.88
C GLY A 89 -11.19 11.61 11.85
N ASP A 90 -10.17 12.47 11.90
CA ASP A 90 -10.34 13.92 11.77
C ASP A 90 -10.48 14.41 10.31
N GLY A 91 -10.18 13.53 9.34
CA GLY A 91 -10.25 13.81 7.91
C GLY A 91 -9.09 14.65 7.36
N ASP A 92 -8.05 14.90 8.15
CA ASP A 92 -6.85 15.64 7.77
C ASP A 92 -5.72 14.67 7.39
N GLU A 93 -5.28 14.71 6.13
CA GLU A 93 -4.22 13.80 5.68
C GLU A 93 -2.80 14.15 6.21
N SER A 94 -2.68 15.26 6.93
CA SER A 94 -1.43 15.77 7.53
C SER A 94 -1.27 15.45 9.02
N THR A 95 -2.25 14.79 9.64
CA THR A 95 -2.23 14.30 11.02
C THR A 95 -2.31 12.78 11.04
N GLY A 96 -1.94 12.19 12.19
CA GLY A 96 -2.18 10.78 12.47
C GLY A 96 -1.57 9.82 11.46
N TRP A 97 -2.13 8.61 11.41
CA TRP A 97 -1.77 7.61 10.42
C TRP A 97 -2.69 7.72 9.21
N THR A 98 -2.09 7.76 8.01
CA THR A 98 -2.86 7.67 6.76
C THR A 98 -2.34 6.58 5.84
N ILE A 99 -3.25 5.90 5.16
CA ILE A 99 -2.96 4.89 4.15
C ILE A 99 -3.30 5.44 2.79
N ASN A 100 -2.35 5.34 1.86
CA ASN A 100 -2.47 5.82 0.50
C ASN A 100 -2.68 4.62 -0.40
N TYR A 101 -3.69 4.70 -1.25
CA TYR A 101 -3.93 3.77 -2.34
C TYR A 101 -3.83 4.55 -3.65
N LEU A 102 -3.17 3.97 -4.64
CA LEU A 102 -3.00 4.55 -5.97
C LEU A 102 -3.26 3.48 -7.03
N HIS A 103 -3.51 3.94 -8.26
CA HIS A 103 -3.86 3.09 -9.40
C HIS A 103 -5.25 2.48 -9.29
N LEU A 104 -6.23 3.24 -8.82
CA LEU A 104 -7.60 2.76 -8.63
C LEU A 104 -8.60 3.33 -9.64
N ASP A 105 -9.47 2.48 -10.13
CA ASP A 105 -10.81 2.86 -10.58
C ASP A 105 -11.68 2.91 -9.33
N ILE A 106 -11.89 4.12 -8.80
CA ILE A 106 -12.47 4.35 -7.48
C ILE A 106 -13.99 4.12 -7.54
N ASP A 107 -14.54 3.43 -6.54
CA ASP A 107 -15.98 3.26 -6.40
C ASP A 107 -16.65 4.62 -6.14
N GLU A 108 -17.76 4.91 -6.82
CA GLU A 108 -18.42 6.22 -6.77
C GLU A 108 -18.88 6.64 -5.37
N SER A 109 -19.11 5.68 -4.47
CA SER A 109 -19.51 5.93 -3.09
C SER A 109 -18.36 6.38 -2.18
N ILE A 110 -17.11 6.26 -2.67
CA ILE A 110 -15.89 6.50 -1.90
C ILE A 110 -15.42 7.92 -2.16
N THR A 111 -16.06 8.86 -1.48
CA THR A 111 -15.76 10.30 -1.53
C THR A 111 -15.08 10.79 -0.25
N ALA A 112 -14.48 11.98 -0.27
CA ALA A 112 -13.94 12.58 0.95
C ALA A 112 -15.03 12.72 2.04
N GLY A 113 -14.69 12.36 3.28
CA GLY A 113 -15.61 12.30 4.42
C GLY A 113 -16.37 10.97 4.57
N THR A 114 -16.29 10.05 3.60
CA THR A 114 -16.91 8.72 3.73
C THR A 114 -16.23 7.93 4.85
N THR A 115 -17.00 7.39 5.80
CA THR A 115 -16.49 6.42 6.78
C THR A 115 -16.49 5.02 6.18
N VAL A 116 -15.41 4.28 6.37
CA VAL A 116 -15.25 2.91 5.89
C VAL A 116 -14.86 1.96 7.02
N LEU A 117 -15.25 0.69 6.88
CA LEU A 117 -14.80 -0.40 7.75
C LEU A 117 -13.73 -1.24 7.05
N THR A 118 -12.88 -1.95 7.81
CA THR A 118 -11.95 -2.95 7.25
C THR A 118 -12.69 -3.92 6.32
N GLY A 119 -12.11 -4.17 5.14
CA GLY A 119 -12.70 -5.05 4.13
C GLY A 119 -13.76 -4.38 3.26
N GLN A 120 -14.17 -3.14 3.54
CA GLN A 120 -15.08 -2.40 2.67
C GLN A 120 -14.41 -2.08 1.33
N ARG A 121 -15.14 -2.32 0.23
CA ARG A 121 -14.65 -2.06 -1.14
C ARG A 121 -14.40 -0.57 -1.34
N LEU A 122 -13.23 -0.26 -1.90
CA LEU A 122 -12.80 1.10 -2.21
C LEU A 122 -12.82 1.40 -3.71
N GLY A 123 -12.65 0.36 -4.52
CA GLY A 123 -12.51 0.46 -5.96
C GLY A 123 -11.81 -0.77 -6.51
N ARG A 124 -11.36 -0.68 -7.76
CA ARG A 124 -10.72 -1.76 -8.49
C ARG A 124 -9.31 -1.35 -8.94
N PRO A 125 -8.34 -2.27 -9.00
CA PRO A 125 -7.04 -1.99 -9.59
C PRO A 125 -7.18 -1.53 -11.04
N SER A 126 -6.40 -0.53 -11.41
CA SER A 126 -6.34 0.08 -12.72
C SER A 126 -4.92 0.64 -12.97
N CYS A 127 -4.79 1.70 -13.77
CA CYS A 127 -3.56 2.47 -13.91
C CYS A 127 -3.80 3.98 -13.74
N ALA A 128 -4.95 4.36 -13.19
CA ALA A 128 -5.30 5.76 -12.97
C ALA A 128 -4.38 6.41 -11.93
N GLY A 129 -4.17 7.72 -12.02
CA GLY A 129 -3.35 8.44 -11.04
C GLY A 129 -1.86 8.18 -11.20
N GLY A 130 -1.14 9.17 -11.72
CA GLY A 130 0.32 9.07 -11.90
C GLY A 130 0.73 8.14 -13.04
N VAL A 131 1.97 7.62 -12.94
CA VAL A 131 2.58 6.75 -13.95
C VAL A 131 2.47 5.30 -13.47
N SER A 132 1.92 4.43 -14.31
CA SER A 132 1.85 2.99 -14.06
C SER A 132 2.13 2.23 -15.35
N THR A 133 2.84 1.11 -15.22
CA THR A 133 3.18 0.22 -16.34
C THR A 133 2.16 -0.90 -16.55
N ALA A 134 1.36 -1.23 -15.54
CA ALA A 134 0.37 -2.31 -15.56
C ALA A 134 -0.66 -2.17 -14.44
N THR A 135 -1.76 -2.92 -14.50
CA THR A 135 -2.79 -2.96 -13.45
C THR A 135 -2.25 -3.51 -12.12
N HIS A 136 -2.28 -2.67 -11.08
CA HIS A 136 -1.94 -3.02 -9.70
C HIS A 136 -2.59 -2.02 -8.73
N VAL A 137 -2.53 -2.31 -7.42
CA VAL A 137 -2.66 -1.31 -6.37
C VAL A 137 -1.27 -0.99 -5.84
N HIS A 138 -0.98 0.31 -5.78
CA HIS A 138 0.19 0.84 -5.09
C HIS A 138 -0.28 1.33 -3.72
N ILE A 139 0.24 0.72 -2.65
CA ILE A 139 -0.19 1.01 -1.27
C ILE A 139 0.98 1.42 -0.40
N GLY A 140 0.81 2.53 0.32
CA GLY A 140 1.83 3.06 1.23
C GLY A 140 1.22 3.74 2.45
N ARG A 141 2.06 4.05 3.44
CA ARG A 141 1.62 4.66 4.71
C ARG A 141 2.38 5.94 5.03
N ARG A 142 1.68 6.88 5.64
CA ARG A 142 2.23 8.13 6.15
C ARG A 142 1.87 8.32 7.63
N PHE A 143 2.63 9.17 8.30
CA PHE A 143 2.31 9.66 9.62
C PHE A 143 2.57 11.16 9.70
N ASN A 144 1.58 11.92 10.14
CA ASN A 144 1.63 13.38 10.13
C ASN A 144 2.08 13.96 8.77
N GLY A 145 1.52 13.41 7.67
CA GLY A 145 1.86 13.79 6.29
C GLY A 145 3.20 13.25 5.75
N GLU A 146 4.08 12.69 6.59
CA GLU A 146 5.39 12.19 6.19
C GLU A 146 5.32 10.74 5.70
N TRP A 147 6.02 10.39 4.62
CA TRP A 147 6.14 9.02 4.13
C TRP A 147 7.05 8.18 5.04
N LEU A 148 6.56 7.04 5.53
CA LEU A 148 7.36 6.14 6.38
C LEU A 148 7.89 4.99 5.54
N PRO A 149 9.21 4.71 5.57
CA PRO A 149 9.77 3.59 4.84
C PRO A 149 9.08 2.27 5.21
N ALA A 150 8.89 1.41 4.22
CA ALA A 150 8.27 0.10 4.37
C ALA A 150 9.23 -0.89 5.08
N ASP A 151 10.52 -0.75 4.79
CA ASP A 151 11.62 -1.34 5.55
C ASP A 151 12.72 -0.30 5.77
N CYS A 152 13.21 -0.22 7.00
CA CYS A 152 14.05 0.83 7.53
C CYS A 152 15.50 0.35 7.60
N GLN A 153 16.08 -0.03 6.45
CA GLN A 153 17.41 -0.66 6.37
C GLN A 153 18.57 0.32 6.57
N SER A 154 18.34 1.61 6.31
CA SER A 154 19.35 2.68 6.34
C SER A 154 18.89 3.91 7.14
N CYS A 155 17.90 3.75 8.02
CA CYS A 155 17.44 4.85 8.85
C CYS A 155 18.54 5.37 9.78
N LEU A 156 18.48 6.68 10.07
CA LEU A 156 19.44 7.34 10.94
C LEU A 156 19.53 6.62 12.30
N PRO A 157 20.74 6.45 12.87
CA PRO A 157 20.91 5.90 14.20
C PRO A 157 20.02 6.61 15.24
N GLY A 158 19.23 5.83 15.98
CA GLY A 158 18.29 6.35 16.98
C GLY A 158 16.91 6.73 16.46
N LEU A 159 16.62 6.53 15.17
CA LEU A 159 15.27 6.57 14.61
C LEU A 159 14.74 5.13 14.50
N THR A 160 13.66 4.82 15.22
CA THR A 160 12.95 3.55 15.07
C THR A 160 11.69 3.82 14.26
N ILE A 161 11.68 3.38 13.00
CA ILE A 161 10.47 3.32 12.19
C ILE A 161 9.96 1.88 12.27
N PRO A 162 8.70 1.64 12.67
CA PRO A 162 8.14 0.29 12.66
C PRO A 162 8.19 -0.26 11.23
N ALA A 163 8.44 -1.55 11.04
CA ALA A 163 8.31 -2.17 9.71
C ALA A 163 6.88 -2.01 9.17
N PHE A 164 6.70 -2.01 7.85
CA PHE A 164 5.36 -2.06 7.26
C PHE A 164 4.85 -3.49 7.37
N VAL A 165 3.83 -3.67 8.19
CA VAL A 165 3.13 -4.94 8.38
C VAL A 165 1.74 -4.83 7.77
N ILE A 166 1.38 -5.74 6.85
CA ILE A 166 0.07 -5.74 6.19
C ILE A 166 -0.47 -7.16 6.11
N GLY A 167 -1.68 -7.39 6.63
CA GLY A 167 -2.22 -8.76 6.80
C GLY A 167 -1.38 -9.66 7.69
N GLY A 168 -0.61 -9.08 8.62
CA GLY A 168 0.38 -9.81 9.43
C GLY A 168 1.67 -10.19 8.68
N TRP A 169 1.82 -9.80 7.40
CA TRP A 169 3.06 -9.95 6.65
C TRP A 169 3.99 -8.78 6.90
N GLN A 170 5.18 -9.06 7.42
CA GLN A 170 6.21 -8.04 7.62
C GLN A 170 7.02 -7.85 6.33
N THR A 171 7.29 -6.59 5.98
CA THR A 171 8.06 -6.21 4.80
C THR A 171 9.57 -6.20 5.06
N PHE A 172 10.33 -6.72 4.09
CA PHE A 172 11.79 -6.66 4.04
C PHE A 172 12.24 -6.22 2.66
N GLY A 173 13.01 -5.13 2.58
CA GLY A 173 13.64 -4.66 1.35
C GLY A 173 14.96 -5.38 1.06
N LEU A 174 15.55 -5.15 -0.11
CA LEU A 174 16.95 -5.44 -0.37
C LEU A 174 17.76 -4.14 -0.41
N ILE A 175 18.94 -4.13 0.22
CA ILE A 175 19.74 -2.92 0.39
C ILE A 175 20.09 -2.32 -0.98
N GLY A 176 19.64 -1.07 -1.19
CA GLY A 176 19.92 -0.30 -2.41
C GLY A 176 19.20 -0.81 -3.66
N GLN A 177 18.20 -1.69 -3.52
CA GLN A 177 17.46 -2.24 -4.64
C GLN A 177 15.96 -1.90 -4.52
N GLU A 178 15.55 -0.85 -5.23
CA GLU A 178 14.15 -0.43 -5.30
C GLU A 178 13.29 -1.54 -5.91
N TYR A 179 12.03 -1.67 -5.45
CA TYR A 179 11.07 -2.71 -5.83
C TYR A 179 11.49 -4.14 -5.46
N GLN A 180 12.69 -4.36 -4.93
CA GLN A 180 13.18 -5.68 -4.55
C GLN A 180 13.00 -5.92 -3.05
N GLY A 181 12.52 -7.11 -2.72
CA GLY A 181 12.23 -7.46 -1.33
C GLY A 181 11.34 -8.68 -1.22
N TYR A 182 10.90 -8.93 -0.01
CA TYR A 182 9.97 -10.00 0.31
C TYR A 182 9.08 -9.63 1.50
N LEU A 183 7.95 -10.30 1.57
CA LEU A 183 7.07 -10.35 2.74
C LEU A 183 7.35 -11.64 3.51
N GLU A 184 7.30 -11.59 4.83
CA GLU A 184 7.46 -12.77 5.69
C GLU A 184 6.37 -12.84 6.76
N GLN A 185 5.78 -14.03 6.93
CA GLN A 185 4.80 -14.33 7.97
C GLN A 185 4.97 -15.78 8.42
N GLY A 186 5.18 -16.01 9.71
CA GLY A 186 5.27 -17.38 10.26
C GLY A 186 6.36 -18.26 9.62
N GLY A 187 7.44 -17.66 9.11
CA GLY A 187 8.52 -18.35 8.39
C GLY A 187 8.23 -18.64 6.91
N ILE A 188 7.06 -18.25 6.40
CA ILE A 188 6.72 -18.29 4.98
C ILE A 188 7.17 -16.98 4.34
N ARG A 189 7.77 -17.09 3.15
CA ARG A 189 8.25 -15.94 2.36
C ARG A 189 7.49 -15.80 1.05
N VAL A 190 7.12 -14.56 0.73
CA VAL A 190 6.58 -14.15 -0.57
C VAL A 190 7.51 -13.10 -1.16
N THR A 191 8.16 -13.40 -2.28
CA THR A 191 9.18 -12.53 -2.90
C THR A 191 8.54 -11.61 -3.93
N ALA A 192 8.96 -10.35 -3.97
CA ALA A 192 8.53 -9.41 -5.00
C ALA A 192 8.96 -9.88 -6.38
N GLU A 193 8.02 -9.99 -7.31
CA GLU A 193 8.28 -10.37 -8.70
C GLU A 193 7.20 -9.78 -9.60
N GLN A 194 7.61 -9.12 -10.70
CA GLN A 194 6.66 -8.50 -11.64
C GLN A 194 5.92 -9.56 -12.47
N GLY A 195 6.61 -10.68 -12.77
CA GLY A 195 6.05 -11.78 -13.54
C GLY A 195 5.01 -12.62 -12.78
N ARG A 196 4.27 -13.43 -13.54
CA ARG A 196 3.30 -14.40 -12.98
C ARG A 196 3.61 -15.85 -13.35
N ASN A 197 4.79 -16.07 -13.92
CA ASN A 197 5.23 -17.38 -14.42
C ASN A 197 5.66 -18.34 -13.30
N THR A 198 5.79 -17.82 -12.07
CA THR A 198 6.15 -18.58 -10.87
C THR A 198 5.11 -18.32 -9.79
N THR A 199 5.17 -19.04 -8.68
CA THR A 199 4.27 -18.84 -7.53
C THR A 199 4.92 -18.09 -6.37
N ILE A 200 6.18 -17.64 -6.52
CA ILE A 200 6.97 -17.06 -5.43
C ILE A 200 6.41 -15.75 -4.89
N ASN A 201 5.58 -15.07 -5.70
CA ASN A 201 4.92 -13.82 -5.37
C ASN A 201 3.42 -14.00 -5.06
N GLN A 202 2.89 -15.23 -5.00
CA GLN A 202 1.49 -15.43 -4.65
C GLN A 202 1.25 -15.10 -3.18
N ILE A 203 0.20 -14.32 -2.93
CA ILE A 203 -0.23 -13.92 -1.59
C ILE A 203 -1.76 -13.99 -1.51
N SER A 204 -2.25 -14.41 -0.36
CA SER A 204 -3.65 -14.38 0.03
C SER A 204 -3.74 -14.12 1.52
N TRP A 205 -4.97 -14.00 2.02
CA TRP A 205 -5.27 -14.06 3.45
C TRP A 205 -4.87 -15.39 4.07
#